data_AF-A0A417HKF2-F1
#
_entry.id   AF-A0A417HKF2-F1
#
_cell.length_a   1.000
_cell.length_b   1.000
_cell.length_c   1.000
_cell.angle_alpha   90.00
_cell.angle_beta   90.00
_cell.angle_gamma   90.00
#
_symmetry.space_group_name_H-M   'P 1'
#
loop_
_entity.id
_entity.type
_entity.pdbx_description
1 polymer ?
#
loop_
_entity_poly.entity_id
_entity_poly.type
_entity_poly.pdbx_seq_one_letter_code
_entity_poly.pdbx_strand_id
1 'polypeptide(L)' 'MQGGNARPTEKPRYTVIVDQKLLRRIDDFRFENRYPSRSAATQELIRRGLEQLEKEKEEQKHND' A
#
# COMPACT_ATOMS: atom_id res chain seq x y z
N MET A 1 -38.10 -1.94 -5.51
CA MET A 1 -37.19 -2.93 -4.89
C MET A 1 -36.10 -2.15 -4.16
N GLN A 2 -36.20 -2.03 -2.83
CA GLN A 2 -35.14 -1.46 -1.99
C GLN A 2 -34.05 -2.53 -1.78
N GLY A 3 -32.77 -2.17 -1.87
CA GLY A 3 -31.68 -3.07 -1.50
C GLY A 3 -30.30 -2.44 -1.66
N GLY A 4 -29.74 -1.94 -0.56
CA GLY A 4 -28.31 -1.63 -0.44
C GLY A 4 -27.99 -0.24 0.11
N ASN A 5 -28.30 0.01 1.39
CA ASN A 5 -27.69 1.12 2.13
C ASN A 5 -26.18 0.91 2.21
N ALA A 6 -25.39 1.63 1.42
CA ALA A 6 -23.94 1.71 1.61
C ALA A 6 -23.67 2.35 2.99
N ARG A 7 -23.15 1.56 3.94
CA ARG A 7 -22.72 2.08 5.24
C ARG A 7 -21.49 2.98 5.05
N PRO A 8 -21.36 4.13 5.74
CA PRO A 8 -20.27 5.11 5.52
C PRO A 8 -18.83 4.65 5.86
N THR A 9 -18.57 3.36 6.12
CA THR A 9 -17.36 2.94 6.86
C THR A 9 -16.68 1.68 6.35
N GLU A 10 -17.03 1.17 5.17
CA GLU A 10 -16.35 -0.01 4.61
C GLU A 10 -15.19 0.41 3.70
N LYS A 11 -14.04 0.69 4.31
CA LYS A 11 -12.79 0.83 3.55
C LYS A 11 -12.61 -0.39 2.63
N PRO A 12 -12.21 -0.22 1.35
CA PRO A 12 -11.95 -1.33 0.44
C PRO A 12 -10.96 -2.31 1.06
N ARG A 13 -11.29 -3.61 1.04
CA ARG A 13 -10.45 -4.68 1.57
C ARG A 13 -10.00 -5.57 0.43
N TYR A 14 -8.72 -5.91 0.42
CA TYR A 14 -8.17 -6.90 -0.47
C TYR A 14 -7.16 -7.75 0.30
N THR A 15 -6.98 -8.99 -0.15
CA THR A 15 -6.00 -9.94 0.41
C THR A 15 -4.90 -10.11 -0.60
N VAL A 16 -3.65 -10.07 -0.14
CA VAL A 16 -2.47 -10.30 -0.97
C VAL A 16 -1.68 -11.44 -0.36
N ILE A 17 -1.19 -12.35 -1.22
CA ILE A 17 -0.28 -13.43 -0.81
C ILE A 17 1.14 -12.94 -1.09
N VAL A 18 2.00 -13.02 -0.08
CA VAL A 18 3.41 -12.65 -0.19
C VAL A 18 4.29 -13.82 0.21
N ASP A 19 5.51 -13.85 -0.32
CA ASP A 19 6.53 -14.78 0.16
C ASP A 19 7.06 -14.37 1.56
N GLN A 20 7.81 -15.27 2.19
CA GLN A 20 8.36 -15.05 3.53
C GLN A 20 9.38 -13.91 3.59
N LYS A 21 10.12 -13.67 2.51
CA LYS A 21 11.15 -12.61 2.47
C LYS A 21 10.50 -11.24 2.44
N LEU A 22 9.44 -11.08 1.64
CA LEU A 22 8.66 -9.86 1.56
C LEU A 22 7.91 -9.62 2.87
N LEU A 23 7.32 -10.65 3.48
CA LEU A 23 6.69 -10.53 4.79
C LEU A 23 7.67 -10.03 5.85
N ARG A 24 8.90 -10.57 5.89
CA ARG A 24 9.95 -10.10 6.81
C ARG A 24 10.29 -8.63 6.58
N ARG A 25 10.45 -8.19 5.32
CA ARG A 25 10.71 -6.79 5.00
C ARG A 25 9.59 -5.85 5.45
N ILE A 26 8.33 -6.28 5.32
CA ILE A 26 7.17 -5.51 5.81
C ILE A 26 7.22 -5.38 7.34
N ASP A 27 7.56 -6.47 8.03
CA ASP A 27 7.70 -6.47 9.48
C ASP A 27 8.87 -5.60 9.96
N ASP A 28 10.04 -5.69 9.32
CA ASP A 28 11.22 -4.85 9.62
C ASP A 28 10.86 -3.36 9.45
N PHE A 29 10.26 -2.99 8.32
CA PHE A 29 9.80 -1.62 8.06
C PHE A 29 8.78 -1.15 9.11
N ARG A 30 7.84 -2.04 9.50
CA ARG A 30 6.86 -1.76 10.55
C ARG A 30 7.55 -1.46 11.89
N PHE A 31 8.54 -2.25 12.29
CA PHE A 31 9.23 -2.07 13.57
C PHE A 31 10.12 -0.81 13.57
N GLU A 32 10.89 -0.59 12.52
CA GLU A 32 11.78 0.57 12.38
C GLU A 32 11.01 1.90 12.42
N ASN A 33 9.89 1.96 11.70
CA ASN A 33 9.06 3.16 11.57
C ASN A 33 7.91 3.21 12.60
N ARG A 34 7.87 2.24 13.53
CA ARG A 34 6.91 2.16 14.64
C ARG A 34 5.44 2.14 14.20
N TYR A 35 5.14 1.47 13.09
CA TYR A 35 3.77 1.32 12.62
C TYR A 35 2.96 0.35 13.51
N PRO A 36 1.69 0.70 13.83
CA PRO A 36 0.87 -0.09 14.76
C PRO A 36 0.50 -1.47 14.19
N SER A 37 0.33 -1.59 12.88
CA SER A 37 -0.09 -2.83 12.21
C SER A 37 0.62 -3.05 10.88
N ARG A 38 0.63 -4.31 10.41
CA ARG A 38 1.14 -4.66 9.07
C ARG A 38 0.36 -3.96 7.96
N SER A 39 -0.95 -3.81 8.13
CA SER A 39 -1.79 -3.10 7.16
C SER A 39 -1.38 -1.64 7.01
N ALA A 40 -1.12 -0.94 8.13
CA ALA A 40 -0.65 0.45 8.08
C ALA A 40 0.73 0.57 7.42
N ALA A 41 1.67 -0.32 7.78
CA ALA A 41 2.99 -0.37 7.17
C ALA A 41 2.92 -0.66 5.65
N THR A 42 2.09 -1.62 5.25
CA THR A 42 1.89 -2.01 3.84
C THR A 42 1.26 -0.88 3.03
N GLN A 43 0.27 -0.17 3.59
CA GLN A 43 -0.35 0.99 2.94
C GLN A 43 0.67 2.09 2.66
N GLU A 44 1.55 2.39 3.61
CA GLU A 44 2.62 3.37 3.40
C GLU A 44 3.62 2.92 2.33
N LEU A 45 4.05 1.65 2.37
CA LEU A 45 4.97 1.11 1.37
C LEU A 45 4.38 1.20 -0.05
N ILE A 46 3.10 0.90 -0.20
CA ILE A 46 2.39 1.04 -1.48
C ILE A 46 2.33 2.51 -1.91
N ARG A 47 1.99 3.42 -0.99
CA ARG A 47 1.94 4.86 -1.28
C ARG A 47 3.29 5.37 -1.80
N ARG A 48 4.38 5.04 -1.10
CA ARG A 48 5.75 5.41 -1.50
C ARG A 48 6.15 4.77 -2.82
N GLY A 49 5.78 3.50 -3.03
CA GLY A 49 6.04 2.80 -4.28
C GLY A 49 5.34 3.46 -5.48
N LEU A 50 4.08 3.88 -5.32
CA LEU A 50 3.34 4.58 -6.37
C LEU A 50 3.93 5.96 -6.67
N GLU A 51 4.26 6.75 -5.64
CA GLU A 51 4.92 8.06 -5.82
C GLU A 51 6.27 7.93 -6.53
N GLN A 52 7.04 6.87 -6.21
CA GLN A 52 8.32 6.61 -6.87
C GLN A 52 8.12 6.25 -8.35
N LEU A 53 7.14 5.39 -8.68
CA LEU A 53 6.82 5.03 -10.06
C LEU A 53 6.32 6.22 -10.88
N GLU A 54 5.63 7.18 -10.26
CA GLU A 54 5.21 8.43 -10.92
C GLU A 54 6.41 9.31 -11.27
N LYS A 55 7.34 9.50 -10.32
CA LYS A 55 8.59 10.25 -10.57
C LYS A 55 9.43 9.63 -11.69
N GLU A 56 9.59 8.31 -11.67
CA GLU A 56 10.34 7.60 -12.72
C GLU A 56 9.73 7.80 -14.11
N LYS A 57 8.39 7.89 -14.21
CA LYS A 57 7.72 8.19 -15.48
C LYS A 57 7.93 9.63 -15.94
N GLU A 58 7.98 10.58 -15.02
CA GLU A 58 8.25 11.99 -15.34
C GLU A 58 9.69 12.18 -15.81
N GLU A 59 10.65 11.53 -15.15
CA GLU A 59 12.06 11.51 -15.54
C GLU A 59 12.27 10.87 -16.91
N GLN A 60 11.55 9.78 -17.22
CA GLN A 60 11.58 9.14 -18.54
C GLN A 60 11.03 10.07 -19.64
N LYS A 61 9.97 10.83 -19.36
CA LYS A 61 9.39 11.79 -20.33
C LYS A 61 10.23 13.04 -20.55
N HIS A 62 11.14 13.37 -19.63
CA HIS A 62 12.03 14.53 -19.77
C HIS A 62 13.29 14.22 -20.60
N ASN A 63 13.59 12.93 -20.81
CA ASN A 63 14.76 12.47 -21.55
C ASN A 63 14.45 12.04 -23.00
N ASP A 64 13.22 12.23 -23.47
CA ASP A 64 12.77 12.15 -24.88
C ASP A 64 12.50 13.57 -25.42
#